data_AF-A0A9P7CXI6-F1
#
_entry.id   AF-A0A9P7CXI6-F1
#
_cell.length_a   1.000
_cell.length_b   1.000
_cell.length_c   1.000
_cell.angle_alpha   90.00
_cell.angle_beta   90.00
_cell.angle_gamma   90.00
#
_symmetry.space_group_name_H-M   'P 1'
#
loop_
_entity.id
_entity.type
_entity.pdbx_description
1 polymer ?
#
loop_
_entity_poly.entity_id
_entity_poly.type
_entity_poly.pdbx_seq_one_letter_code
_entity_poly.pdbx_strand_id
1 'polypeptide(L)'
;LIKQFDLPKAKDVPTDAESLDMNMARDMSSEDEATITENGDGDLDAEDVNNEDGLVDEIDLLTVHERIALEANIQPIRLTLLRKLTFKIVHSTTLLLPAWKDATEELGLGSRIMPRDVSTRWNSTFDMLEFAINYCKVIDAMTNKRKLGLGVYELDNHAWTLVTQLRDVLKV
;
A
#
# COMPACT_ATOMS: atom_id res chain seq x y z
N LEU A 1 4.87 -7.63 47.45
CA LEU A 1 3.42 -7.84 47.31
C LEU A 1 2.75 -6.47 47.23
N ILE A 2 2.24 -6.07 46.07
CA ILE A 2 1.47 -4.84 45.93
C ILE A 2 0.07 -5.25 45.47
N LYS A 3 -0.87 -5.23 46.42
CA LYS A 3 -2.31 -5.27 46.18
C LYS A 3 -2.79 -3.84 46.21
N GLN A 4 -3.34 -3.32 45.12
CA GLN A 4 -4.26 -2.18 45.14
C GLN A 4 -4.79 -1.91 43.73
N PHE A 5 -5.99 -2.42 43.44
CA PHE A 5 -7.00 -1.77 42.61
C PHE A 5 -8.32 -2.50 42.87
N ASP A 6 -9.02 -2.08 43.94
CA ASP A 6 -10.40 -2.48 44.19
C ASP A 6 -11.34 -1.52 43.45
N LEU A 7 -12.07 -2.05 42.45
CA LEU A 7 -13.17 -1.37 41.78
C LEU A 7 -14.47 -1.59 42.58
N PRO A 8 -15.22 -0.54 42.96
CA PRO A 8 -16.59 -0.73 43.43
C PRO A 8 -17.56 -0.86 42.24
N LYS A 9 -18.44 -1.86 42.31
CA LYS A 9 -19.40 -2.24 41.28
C LYS A 9 -20.84 -1.84 41.68
N ALA A 10 -21.59 -1.34 40.69
CA ALA A 10 -23.07 -1.25 40.58
C ALA A 10 -23.76 -0.09 41.35
N LYS A 11 -24.84 0.58 40.91
CA LYS A 11 -26.06 0.19 40.16
C LYS A 11 -26.77 1.41 39.49
N ASP A 12 -27.65 1.08 38.53
CA ASP A 12 -28.59 1.93 37.77
C ASP A 12 -29.59 2.76 38.60
N VAL A 13 -29.91 4.00 38.16
CA VAL A 13 -31.24 4.66 38.24
C VAL A 13 -31.39 5.65 37.06
N PRO A 14 -32.53 5.67 36.33
CA PRO A 14 -32.81 6.56 35.21
C PRO A 14 -33.54 7.84 35.63
N THR A 15 -33.29 8.97 34.93
CA THR A 15 -34.18 10.15 34.98
C THR A 15 -34.19 10.85 33.62
N ASP A 16 -35.33 10.75 32.95
CA ASP A 16 -35.75 11.61 31.85
C ASP A 16 -35.81 13.07 32.29
N ALA A 17 -35.20 13.96 31.50
CA ALA A 17 -35.66 15.33 31.35
C ALA A 17 -35.18 15.88 29.99
N GLU A 18 -36.17 16.09 29.11
CA GLU A 18 -36.23 17.17 28.11
C GLU A 18 -35.55 16.97 26.75
N SER A 19 -36.38 16.45 25.85
CA SER A 19 -36.43 16.69 24.41
C SER A 19 -36.48 18.18 24.03
N LEU A 20 -35.54 18.67 23.21
CA LEU A 20 -35.74 19.72 22.19
C LEU A 20 -34.47 19.92 21.34
N ASP A 21 -34.40 19.29 20.16
CA ASP A 21 -34.15 20.02 18.90
C ASP A 21 -34.18 19.07 17.68
N MET A 22 -35.39 19.01 17.14
CA MET A 22 -35.76 18.98 15.72
C MET A 22 -34.65 18.79 14.67
N ASN A 23 -34.78 17.68 13.94
CA ASN A 23 -34.94 17.62 12.48
C ASN A 23 -34.48 18.85 11.66
N MET A 24 -33.28 18.81 11.09
CA MET A 24 -32.92 19.59 9.90
C MET A 24 -31.72 18.96 9.19
N ALA A 25 -31.97 18.00 8.27
CA ALA A 25 -31.11 17.70 7.11
C ALA A 25 -31.68 16.55 6.25
N ARG A 26 -33.01 16.49 6.10
CA ARG A 26 -33.63 15.73 4.99
C ARG A 26 -34.22 16.75 4.02
N ASP A 27 -33.78 16.61 2.77
CA ASP A 27 -34.29 17.21 1.54
C ASP A 27 -33.49 18.38 0.93
N MET A 28 -32.64 18.04 -0.03
CA MET A 28 -32.50 18.79 -1.27
C MET A 28 -32.39 17.78 -2.41
N SER A 29 -33.55 17.34 -2.89
CA SER A 29 -33.73 16.94 -4.28
C SER A 29 -33.79 18.20 -5.15
N SER A 30 -32.81 18.37 -6.03
CA SER A 30 -32.99 19.15 -7.26
C SER A 30 -32.20 18.46 -8.36
N GLU A 31 -32.93 17.76 -9.21
CA GLU A 31 -32.54 17.50 -10.59
C GLU A 31 -32.22 18.84 -11.24
N ASP A 32 -31.05 18.97 -11.86
CA ASP A 32 -30.84 19.93 -12.93
C ASP A 32 -29.97 19.29 -14.02
N GLU A 33 -30.43 19.57 -15.24
CA GLU A 33 -30.29 18.83 -16.46
C GLU A 33 -29.10 19.33 -17.31
N ALA A 34 -28.70 18.51 -18.29
CA ALA A 34 -27.51 18.58 -19.13
C ALA A 34 -27.15 19.94 -19.78
N THR A 35 -25.85 20.13 -20.10
CA THR A 35 -25.43 20.75 -21.37
C THR A 35 -24.14 20.13 -21.93
N ILE A 36 -24.24 19.76 -23.21
CA ILE A 36 -23.18 19.33 -24.13
C ILE A 36 -22.28 20.54 -24.46
N THR A 37 -20.97 20.35 -24.49
CA THR A 37 -20.09 21.09 -25.42
C THR A 37 -19.24 20.09 -26.20
N GLU A 38 -19.86 19.58 -27.26
CA GLU A 38 -19.21 19.22 -28.51
C GLU A 38 -18.49 20.46 -29.02
N ASN A 39 -17.16 20.44 -29.03
CA ASN A 39 -16.33 21.27 -29.91
C ASN A 39 -15.19 20.37 -30.39
N GLY A 40 -15.51 19.58 -31.40
CA GLY A 40 -14.50 19.14 -32.35
C GLY A 40 -14.20 20.33 -33.27
N ASP A 41 -12.98 20.86 -33.18
CA ASP A 41 -12.36 21.52 -34.31
C ASP A 41 -10.91 21.04 -34.34
N GLY A 42 -10.57 20.35 -35.43
CA GLY A 42 -9.24 19.82 -35.66
C GLY A 42 -8.38 20.90 -36.27
N ASP A 43 -7.21 21.13 -35.69
CA ASP A 43 -6.09 21.72 -36.40
C ASP A 43 -4.90 20.77 -36.36
N LEU A 44 -4.37 20.54 -37.55
CA LEU A 44 -3.28 19.62 -37.85
C LEU A 44 -1.98 20.39 -37.67
N ASP A 45 -1.22 20.08 -36.62
CA ASP A 45 0.23 20.25 -36.63
C ASP A 45 0.84 19.12 -35.82
N ALA A 46 0.84 17.94 -36.44
CA ALA A 46 1.69 16.82 -36.05
C ALA A 46 3.10 17.05 -36.58
N GLU A 47 3.81 18.00 -35.96
CA GLU A 47 5.26 17.90 -35.82
C GLU A 47 5.50 17.26 -34.45
N ASP A 48 5.29 15.94 -34.37
CA ASP A 48 5.86 15.11 -33.30
C ASP A 48 7.37 15.08 -33.54
N VAL A 49 8.01 16.22 -33.26
CA VAL A 49 9.46 16.30 -33.14
C VAL A 49 9.76 15.50 -31.90
N ASN A 50 10.03 14.21 -32.12
CA ASN A 50 10.67 13.25 -31.24
C ASN A 50 11.17 13.97 -29.98
N ASN A 51 10.37 13.93 -28.91
CA ASN A 51 10.82 14.35 -27.60
C ASN A 51 11.82 13.31 -27.10
N GLU A 52 12.96 13.28 -27.79
CA GLU A 52 14.21 12.65 -27.42
C GLU A 52 14.83 13.47 -26.28
N ASP A 53 14.00 13.81 -25.29
CA ASP A 53 14.47 14.15 -23.97
C ASP A 53 15.03 12.86 -23.41
N GLY A 54 16.31 12.63 -23.71
CA GLY A 54 17.13 11.63 -23.07
C GLY A 54 16.97 11.81 -21.57
N LEU A 55 16.13 10.96 -20.98
CA LEU A 55 16.03 10.76 -19.54
C LEU A 55 17.40 10.26 -19.10
N VAL A 56 18.30 11.20 -18.85
CA VAL A 56 19.56 10.93 -18.18
C VAL A 56 19.15 10.56 -16.77
N ASP A 57 19.37 9.29 -16.41
CA ASP A 57 19.15 8.84 -15.05
C ASP A 57 20.11 9.63 -14.15
N GLU A 58 19.57 10.64 -13.45
CA GLU A 58 20.34 11.55 -12.59
C GLU A 58 21.11 10.78 -11.50
N ILE A 59 20.71 9.53 -11.23
CA ILE A 59 21.39 8.60 -10.32
C ILE A 59 22.77 8.19 -10.85
N ASP A 60 22.95 8.06 -12.17
CA ASP A 60 24.24 7.68 -12.79
C ASP A 60 25.26 8.82 -12.78
N LEU A 61 24.80 10.07 -12.61
CA LEU A 61 25.66 11.24 -12.44
C LEU A 61 26.16 11.41 -11.00
N LEU A 62 25.56 10.72 -10.03
CA LEU A 62 25.97 10.78 -8.64
C LEU A 62 27.30 10.06 -8.45
N THR A 63 28.19 10.66 -7.65
CA THR A 63 29.41 9.95 -7.25
C THR A 63 29.06 8.72 -6.43
N VAL A 64 29.91 7.68 -6.46
CA VAL A 64 29.69 6.41 -5.74
C VAL A 64 29.29 6.63 -4.27
N HIS A 65 29.86 7.65 -3.62
CA HIS A 65 29.58 8.00 -2.23
C HIS A 65 28.18 8.61 -2.05
N GLU A 66 27.76 9.51 -2.93
CA GLU A 66 26.43 10.14 -2.88
C GLU A 66 25.34 9.12 -3.22
N ARG A 67 25.59 8.23 -4.19
CA ARG A 67 24.71 7.12 -4.52
C ARG A 67 24.50 6.21 -3.30
N ILE A 68 25.56 5.83 -2.60
CA ILE A 68 25.48 4.99 -1.38
C ILE A 68 24.67 5.70 -0.28
N ALA A 69 24.91 6.99 -0.05
CA ALA A 69 24.20 7.74 0.98
C ALA A 69 22.70 7.89 0.66
N LEU A 70 22.36 8.14 -0.61
CA LEU A 70 20.97 8.21 -1.06
C LEU A 70 20.29 6.83 -0.98
N GLU A 71 20.98 5.78 -1.40
CA GLU A 71 20.50 4.39 -1.34
C GLU A 71 20.16 3.98 0.10
N ALA A 72 21.02 4.32 1.06
CA ALA A 72 20.80 4.08 2.48
C ALA A 72 19.55 4.79 3.01
N ASN A 73 19.22 5.96 2.48
CA ASN A 73 18.01 6.70 2.86
C ASN A 73 16.74 6.14 2.18
N ILE A 74 16.84 5.49 1.02
CA ILE A 74 15.69 4.95 0.26
C ILE A 74 15.30 3.54 0.74
N GLN A 75 16.28 2.74 1.18
CA GLN A 75 16.09 1.41 1.80
C GLN A 75 14.92 1.34 2.81
N PRO A 76 14.83 2.22 3.82
CA PRO A 76 13.73 2.18 4.78
C PRO A 76 12.36 2.43 4.14
N ILE A 77 12.28 3.27 3.11
CA ILE A 77 11.00 3.59 2.45
C ILE A 77 10.44 2.34 1.76
N ARG A 78 11.25 1.65 0.97
CA ARG A 78 10.85 0.44 0.24
C ARG A 78 10.43 -0.69 1.18
N LEU A 79 11.14 -0.83 2.30
CA LEU A 79 10.78 -1.77 3.35
C LEU A 79 9.42 -1.42 3.99
N THR A 80 9.14 -0.14 4.24
CA THR A 80 7.81 0.25 4.75
C THR A 80 6.68 -0.03 3.77
N LEU A 81 6.92 -0.02 2.46
CA LEU A 81 5.90 -0.37 1.46
C LEU A 81 5.49 -1.84 1.57
N LEU A 82 6.47 -2.75 1.62
CA LEU A 82 6.20 -4.19 1.81
C LEU A 82 5.49 -4.49 3.13
N ARG A 83 5.88 -3.83 4.23
CA ARG A 83 5.19 -3.95 5.52
C ARG A 83 3.74 -3.46 5.45
N LYS A 84 3.49 -2.36 4.76
CA LYS A 84 2.13 -1.82 4.58
C LYS A 84 1.28 -2.72 3.68
N LEU A 85 1.87 -3.27 2.62
CA LEU A 85 1.22 -4.21 1.71
C LEU A 85 0.81 -5.49 2.46
N THR A 86 1.73 -6.11 3.20
CA THR A 86 1.43 -7.31 4.00
C THR A 86 0.34 -7.05 5.02
N PHE A 87 0.42 -5.92 5.73
CA PHE A 87 -0.62 -5.52 6.67
C PHE A 87 -1.99 -5.43 5.97
N LYS A 88 -2.07 -4.76 4.82
CA LYS A 88 -3.32 -4.64 4.04
C LYS A 88 -3.86 -5.99 3.59
N ILE A 89 -3.02 -6.86 3.03
CA ILE A 89 -3.45 -8.18 2.55
C ILE A 89 -4.00 -9.03 3.71
N VAL A 90 -3.32 -9.05 4.85
CA VAL A 90 -3.74 -9.88 5.98
C VAL A 90 -5.00 -9.33 6.66
N HIS A 91 -5.19 -8.00 6.68
CA HIS A 91 -6.35 -7.38 7.32
C HIS A 91 -7.56 -7.21 6.39
N SER A 92 -7.40 -7.26 5.07
CA SER A 92 -8.51 -7.24 4.12
C SER A 92 -8.90 -8.66 3.71
N THR A 93 -9.61 -9.33 4.61
CA THR A 93 -10.00 -10.74 4.47
C THR A 93 -11.01 -11.00 3.35
N THR A 94 -11.77 -9.98 2.93
CA THR A 94 -12.88 -10.12 1.97
C THR A 94 -12.51 -9.76 0.54
N LEU A 95 -11.54 -8.87 0.32
CA LEU A 95 -11.19 -8.38 -1.02
C LEU A 95 -9.77 -8.78 -1.43
N LEU A 96 -8.78 -8.43 -0.61
CA LEU A 96 -7.37 -8.65 -0.97
C LEU A 96 -6.94 -10.10 -0.74
N LEU A 97 -7.45 -10.76 0.31
CA LEU A 97 -7.06 -12.12 0.62
C LEU A 97 -7.55 -13.15 -0.43
N PRO A 98 -8.79 -13.09 -0.94
CA PRO A 98 -9.21 -13.93 -2.06
C PRO A 98 -8.40 -13.62 -3.32
N ALA A 99 -8.25 -12.34 -3.67
CA ALA A 99 -7.46 -11.93 -4.84
C ALA A 99 -6.00 -12.40 -4.77
N TRP A 100 -5.39 -12.41 -3.57
CA TRP A 100 -4.07 -12.97 -3.34
C TRP A 100 -4.04 -14.47 -3.63
N LYS A 101 -5.04 -15.22 -3.13
CA LYS A 101 -5.13 -16.67 -3.37
C LYS A 101 -5.29 -16.98 -4.85
N ASP A 102 -6.18 -16.25 -5.54
CA ASP A 102 -6.38 -16.41 -6.98
C ASP A 102 -5.08 -16.13 -7.74
N ALA A 103 -4.37 -15.04 -7.41
CA ALA A 103 -3.08 -14.71 -8.04
C ALA A 103 -1.98 -15.76 -7.73
N THR A 104 -1.96 -16.35 -6.53
CA THR A 104 -1.03 -17.45 -6.23
C THR A 104 -1.37 -18.71 -7.02
N GLU A 105 -2.65 -19.02 -7.21
CA GLU A 105 -3.11 -20.18 -7.97
C GLU A 105 -2.85 -20.02 -9.48
N GLU A 106 -3.12 -18.84 -10.03
CA GLU A 106 -2.80 -18.47 -11.43
C GLU A 106 -1.32 -18.69 -11.75
N LEU A 107 -0.43 -18.39 -10.80
CA LEU A 107 1.02 -18.55 -10.93
C LEU A 107 1.53 -19.94 -10.50
N GLY A 108 0.65 -20.85 -10.08
CA GLY A 108 1.00 -22.20 -9.63
C GLY A 108 1.81 -22.25 -8.33
N LEU A 109 1.78 -21.18 -7.53
CA LEU A 109 2.46 -21.11 -6.24
C LEU A 109 1.55 -21.61 -5.11
N GLY A 110 2.14 -22.21 -4.08
CA GLY A 110 1.39 -22.68 -2.92
C GLY A 110 0.64 -21.51 -2.24
N SER A 111 -0.63 -21.76 -1.86
CA SER A 111 -1.52 -20.79 -1.20
C SER A 111 -1.05 -20.45 0.22
N ARG A 112 0.06 -19.72 0.30
CA ARG A 112 0.65 -19.22 1.54
C ARG A 112 0.48 -17.70 1.59
N ILE A 113 0.13 -17.20 2.76
CA ILE A 113 0.00 -15.77 3.03
C ILE A 113 1.37 -15.24 3.45
N MET A 114 1.71 -14.03 2.98
CA MET A 114 2.97 -13.40 3.35
C MET A 114 3.07 -13.20 4.87
N PRO A 115 4.18 -13.61 5.51
CA PRO A 115 4.44 -13.31 6.91
C PRO A 115 4.42 -11.81 7.17
N ARG A 116 3.89 -11.39 8.31
CA ARG A 116 4.01 -10.00 8.75
C ARG A 116 5.31 -9.79 9.49
N ASP A 117 5.86 -8.60 9.35
CA ASP A 117 6.97 -8.17 10.19
C ASP A 117 6.46 -7.87 11.62
N VAL A 118 7.15 -8.41 12.63
CA VAL A 118 6.74 -8.37 14.04
C VAL A 118 7.94 -7.99 14.90
N SER A 119 7.86 -6.86 15.60
CA SER A 119 8.97 -6.33 16.42
C SER A 119 9.48 -7.27 17.51
N THR A 120 8.65 -8.20 17.99
CA THR A 120 9.02 -9.17 19.03
C THR A 120 9.71 -10.43 18.50
N ARG A 121 9.84 -10.59 17.18
CA ARG A 121 10.50 -11.75 16.55
C ARG A 121 11.77 -11.29 15.84
N TRP A 122 12.91 -11.85 16.23
CA TRP A 122 14.22 -11.34 15.82
C TRP A 122 14.51 -11.42 14.31
N ASN A 123 13.86 -12.35 13.60
CA ASN A 123 14.07 -12.56 12.15
C ASN A 123 12.81 -12.29 11.31
N SER A 124 11.76 -11.65 11.84
CA SER A 124 10.51 -11.48 11.07
C SER A 124 10.68 -10.61 9.83
N THR A 125 11.58 -9.62 9.89
CA THR A 125 11.84 -8.77 8.73
C THR A 125 12.53 -9.58 7.63
N PHE A 126 13.50 -10.42 7.99
CA PHE A 126 14.16 -11.33 7.05
C PHE A 126 13.15 -12.32 6.43
N ASP A 127 12.35 -13.01 7.27
CA ASP A 127 11.35 -13.99 6.82
C ASP A 127 10.32 -13.36 5.86
N MET A 128 9.90 -12.11 6.13
CA MET A 128 8.99 -11.37 5.27
C MET A 128 9.65 -11.04 3.92
N LEU A 129 10.91 -10.58 3.92
CA LEU A 129 11.63 -10.22 2.69
C LEU A 129 11.93 -11.44 1.83
N GLU A 130 12.38 -12.54 2.44
CA GLU A 130 12.61 -13.81 1.75
C GLU A 130 11.31 -14.32 1.10
N PHE A 131 10.20 -14.27 1.83
CA PHE A 131 8.90 -14.61 1.26
C PHE A 131 8.50 -13.67 0.11
N ALA A 132 8.65 -12.35 0.29
CA ALA A 132 8.29 -11.37 -0.71
C ALA A 132 9.05 -11.57 -2.02
N ILE A 133 10.34 -11.91 -1.95
CA ILE A 133 11.17 -12.19 -3.13
C ILE A 133 10.69 -13.47 -3.84
N ASN A 134 10.37 -14.53 -3.10
CA ASN A 134 9.85 -15.77 -3.68
C ASN A 134 8.47 -15.58 -4.35
N TYR A 135 7.67 -14.63 -3.85
CA TYR A 135 6.33 -14.33 -4.34
C TYR A 135 6.28 -13.00 -5.11
N CYS A 136 7.40 -12.49 -5.63
CA CYS A 136 7.48 -11.17 -6.30
C CYS A 136 6.47 -11.05 -7.45
N LYS A 137 6.37 -12.09 -8.30
CA LYS A 137 5.43 -12.12 -9.42
C LYS A 137 3.97 -12.00 -8.98
N VAL A 138 3.61 -12.58 -7.83
CA VAL A 138 2.26 -12.48 -7.27
C VAL A 138 1.99 -11.06 -6.78
N ILE A 139 2.99 -10.46 -6.13
CA ILE A 139 2.92 -9.08 -5.63
C ILE A 139 2.75 -8.13 -6.81
N ASP A 140 3.57 -8.27 -7.86
CA ASP A 140 3.48 -7.45 -9.07
C ASP A 140 2.13 -7.64 -9.77
N ALA A 141 1.62 -8.87 -9.89
CA ALA A 141 0.30 -9.12 -10.45
C ALA A 141 -0.83 -8.47 -9.63
N MET A 142 -0.69 -8.44 -8.30
CA MET A 142 -1.66 -7.84 -7.38
C MET A 142 -1.61 -6.31 -7.40
N THR A 143 -0.42 -5.71 -7.47
CA THR A 143 -0.26 -4.25 -7.53
C THR A 143 -0.70 -3.68 -8.88
N ASN A 144 -0.47 -4.42 -9.97
CA ASN A 144 -0.92 -4.06 -11.32
C ASN A 144 -2.44 -4.07 -11.50
N LYS A 145 -3.18 -4.85 -10.69
CA LYS A 145 -4.65 -4.88 -10.72
C LYS A 145 -5.21 -3.55 -10.18
N ARG A 146 -5.47 -2.58 -11.08
CA ARG A 146 -6.07 -1.26 -10.77
C ARG A 146 -7.29 -1.32 -9.84
N LYS A 147 -8.09 -2.38 -9.92
CA LYS A 147 -9.29 -2.59 -9.07
C LYS A 147 -8.98 -2.76 -7.58
N LEU A 148 -7.76 -3.15 -7.20
CA LEU A 148 -7.41 -3.43 -5.81
C LEU A 148 -6.85 -2.20 -5.07
N GLY A 149 -6.61 -1.08 -5.77
CA GLY A 149 -6.05 0.14 -5.17
C GLY A 149 -4.64 -0.07 -4.58
N LEU A 150 -3.90 -1.06 -5.09
CA LEU A 150 -2.57 -1.43 -4.62
C LEU A 150 -1.42 -0.81 -5.42
N GLY A 151 -1.70 -0.02 -6.46
CA GLY A 151 -0.67 0.59 -7.32
C GLY A 151 0.32 1.49 -6.55
N VAL A 152 -0.09 2.05 -5.40
CA VAL A 152 0.81 2.85 -4.53
C VAL A 152 1.94 2.00 -3.91
N TYR A 153 1.79 0.68 -3.88
CA TYR A 153 2.78 -0.27 -3.35
C TYR A 153 3.56 -0.99 -4.44
N GLU A 154 3.45 -0.55 -5.70
CA GLU A 154 4.23 -1.10 -6.79
C GLU A 154 5.73 -0.88 -6.53
N LEU A 155 6.52 -1.92 -6.78
CA LEU A 155 7.94 -1.94 -6.57
C LEU A 155 8.62 -2.03 -7.93
N ASP A 156 9.43 -1.02 -8.25
CA ASP A 156 10.26 -1.05 -9.44
C ASP A 156 11.39 -2.11 -9.33
N ASN A 157 11.99 -2.47 -10.45
CA ASN A 157 13.13 -3.39 -10.54
C ASN A 157 14.29 -2.97 -9.62
N HIS A 158 14.56 -1.66 -9.53
CA HIS A 158 15.58 -1.17 -8.61
C HIS A 158 15.18 -1.40 -7.14
N ALA A 159 13.89 -1.28 -6.82
CA ALA A 159 13.38 -1.54 -5.48
C ALA A 159 13.52 -3.01 -5.08
N TRP A 160 13.24 -3.93 -6.01
CA TRP A 160 13.45 -5.37 -5.82
C TRP A 160 14.92 -5.72 -5.60
N THR A 161 15.84 -5.02 -6.27
CA THR A 161 17.29 -5.20 -6.07
C THR A 161 17.71 -4.81 -4.65
N LEU A 162 17.21 -3.69 -4.14
CA LEU A 162 17.49 -3.28 -2.75
C LEU A 162 16.90 -4.22 -1.71
N VAL A 163 15.68 -4.69 -1.93
CA VAL A 163 15.03 -5.68 -1.06
C VAL A 163 15.87 -6.96 -0.99
N THR A 164 16.45 -7.36 -2.12
CA THR A 164 17.36 -8.52 -2.20
C THR A 164 18.66 -8.28 -1.44
N GLN A 165 19.29 -7.12 -1.62
CA GLN A 165 20.50 -6.74 -0.87
C GLN A 165 20.24 -6.67 0.63
N LEU A 166 19.11 -6.10 1.04
CA LEU A 166 18.71 -6.00 2.43
C LEU A 166 18.49 -7.39 3.05
N ARG A 167 17.81 -8.29 2.34
CA ARG A 167 17.68 -9.70 2.75
C ARG A 167 19.06 -10.31 3.00
N ASP A 168 20.03 -10.09 2.11
CA ASP A 168 21.37 -10.66 2.25
C ASP A 168 22.14 -10.09 3.44
N VAL A 169 21.98 -8.81 3.75
CA VAL A 169 22.54 -8.19 4.96
C VAL A 169 21.91 -8.74 6.24
N LEU A 170 20.61 -9.03 6.20
CA LEU A 170 19.86 -9.57 7.35
C LEU A 170 20.00 -11.09 7.50
N LYS A 171 20.70 -11.77 6.59
CA LYS A 171 20.97 -13.20 6.68
C LYS A 171 22.05 -13.45 7.74
N VAL A 172 21.62 -13.84 8.93
CA VAL A 172 22.47 -14.15 10.10
C VAL A 172 22.56 -15.65 10.31
#